data_AF-A0A3M8R7W1-F1
#
_entry.id   AF-A0A3M8R7W1-F1
#
_cell.length_a   1.000
_cell.length_b   1.000
_cell.length_c   1.000
_cell.angle_alpha   90.00
_cell.angle_beta   90.00
_cell.angle_gamma   90.00
#
_symmetry.space_group_name_H-M   'P 1'
#
loop_
_entity.id
_entity.type
_entity.pdbx_description
1 polymer ?
#
loop_
_entity_poly.entity_id
_entity_poly.type
_entity_poly.pdbx_seq_one_letter_code
_entity_poly.pdbx_strand_id
1 'polypeptide(L)'
;MHWTILIKSHPEAPGNPVLNALRLAAAALADGIRVSLFLSEAAIELAWAEGDTNERRRVQRDLLAEILDLGAEIHTCGLSLTESKPVRPLMPGIRASTMKTLVRLMQEADQVITL
;
A
#
# COMPACT_ATOMS: atom_id res chain seq x y z
N MET A 1 17.14 9.59 -1.68
CA MET A 1 16.98 8.15 -1.39
C MET A 1 15.56 7.73 -1.76
N HIS A 2 15.35 6.50 -2.20
CA HIS A 2 14.05 5.94 -2.59
C HIS A 2 13.86 4.56 -1.98
N TRP A 3 12.76 4.35 -1.27
CA TRP A 3 12.38 3.07 -0.70
C TRP A 3 11.16 2.48 -1.41
N THR A 4 11.21 1.17 -1.65
CA THR A 4 10.03 0.39 -2.03
C THR A 4 9.58 -0.45 -0.85
N ILE A 5 8.34 -0.28 -0.42
CA ILE A 5 7.73 -1.04 0.69
C ILE A 5 6.65 -1.96 0.12
N LEU A 6 6.86 -3.27 0.25
CA LEU A 6 5.89 -4.31 -0.12
C LEU A 6 5.10 -4.73 1.12
N ILE A 7 3.78 -4.57 1.08
CA ILE A 7 2.87 -5.03 2.15
C ILE A 7 2.02 -6.17 1.60
N LYS A 8 2.08 -7.32 2.27
CA LYS A 8 1.33 -8.54 1.90
C LYS A 8 0.30 -8.93 2.94
N SER A 9 0.59 -8.58 4.19
CA SER A 9 -0.19 -8.96 5.36
C SER A 9 -1.63 -8.42 5.33
N HIS A 10 -2.57 -9.20 5.83
CA HIS A 10 -3.97 -8.77 5.97
C HIS A 10 -4.06 -7.55 6.92
N PRO A 11 -4.94 -6.56 6.66
CA PRO A 11 -5.14 -5.37 7.50
C PRO A 11 -5.27 -5.69 9.00
N GLU A 12 -5.96 -6.81 9.31
CA GLU A 12 -6.25 -7.27 10.68
C GLU A 12 -5.25 -8.29 11.24
N ALA A 13 -4.13 -8.57 10.55
CA ALA A 13 -3.13 -9.54 11.02
C ALA A 13 -2.61 -9.17 12.43
N PRO A 14 -2.36 -10.15 13.33
CA PRO A 14 -1.82 -9.87 14.65
C PRO A 14 -0.45 -9.18 14.56
N GLY A 15 -0.15 -8.29 15.52
CA GLY A 15 1.09 -7.50 15.52
C GLY A 15 1.06 -6.27 14.60
N ASN A 16 -0.05 -6.01 13.92
CA ASN A 16 -0.30 -4.82 13.10
C ASN A 16 0.77 -4.52 12.01
N PRO A 17 1.22 -5.52 11.23
CA PRO A 17 2.27 -5.33 10.23
C PRO A 17 1.95 -4.23 9.21
N VAL A 18 0.69 -4.15 8.76
CA VAL A 18 0.20 -3.09 7.87
C VAL A 18 0.37 -1.71 8.50
N LEU A 19 -0.08 -1.52 9.75
CA LEU A 19 0.01 -0.21 10.41
C LEU A 19 1.47 0.20 10.62
N ASN A 20 2.35 -0.75 10.96
CA ASN A 20 3.78 -0.48 11.11
C ASN A 20 4.41 -0.09 9.76
N ALA A 21 4.03 -0.76 8.67
CA ALA A 21 4.50 -0.43 7.32
C ALA A 21 4.07 0.97 6.88
N LEU A 22 2.81 1.33 7.12
CA LEU A 22 2.29 2.66 6.80
C LEU A 22 2.98 3.74 7.63
N ARG A 23 3.17 3.51 8.94
CA ARG A 23 3.91 4.46 9.80
C ARG A 23 5.36 4.63 9.36
N LEU A 24 6.02 3.55 8.94
CA LEU A 24 7.36 3.61 8.38
C LEU A 24 7.40 4.42 7.09
N ALA A 25 6.44 4.22 6.19
CA ALA A 25 6.32 4.99 4.95
C ALA A 25 6.13 6.50 5.23
N ALA A 26 5.21 6.84 6.13
CA ALA A 26 4.97 8.23 6.52
C ALA A 26 6.20 8.89 7.15
N ALA A 27 6.90 8.17 8.05
CA ALA A 27 8.14 8.67 8.65
C ALA A 27 9.26 8.86 7.61
N ALA A 28 9.40 7.92 6.67
CA ALA A 28 10.38 8.03 5.59
C ALA A 28 10.11 9.26 4.71
N LEU A 29 8.85 9.51 4.35
CA LEU A 29 8.44 10.69 3.61
C LEU A 29 8.75 11.99 4.37
N ALA A 30 8.49 12.02 5.68
CA ALA A 30 8.82 13.18 6.53
C ALA A 30 10.32 13.50 6.55
N ASP A 31 11.17 12.48 6.42
CA ASP A 31 12.64 12.62 6.32
C ASP A 31 13.13 12.87 4.87
N GLY A 32 12.22 13.15 3.92
CA GLY A 32 12.55 13.45 2.53
C GLY A 32 12.93 12.24 1.68
N ILE A 33 12.63 11.03 2.15
CA ILE A 33 12.81 9.79 1.39
C ILE A 33 11.60 9.59 0.48
N ARG A 34 11.85 9.37 -0.81
CA ARG A 34 10.77 9.01 -1.75
C ARG A 34 10.30 7.60 -1.44
N VAL A 35 8.99 7.37 -1.44
CA VAL A 35 8.41 6.06 -1.14
C VAL A 35 7.52 5.58 -2.29
N SER A 36 7.76 4.34 -2.71
CA SER A 36 6.80 3.57 -3.50
C SER A 36 6.25 2.43 -2.65
N LEU A 37 4.93 2.33 -2.55
CA LEU A 37 4.26 1.34 -1.75
C LEU A 37 3.52 0.36 -2.67
N PHE A 38 3.72 -0.94 -2.45
CA PHE A 38 3.08 -1.98 -3.24
C PHE A 38 2.23 -2.89 -2.34
N LEU A 39 0.92 -2.90 -2.57
CA LEU A 39 -0.05 -3.73 -1.88
C LEU A 39 -0.28 -5.03 -2.67
N SER A 40 -0.03 -6.18 -2.05
CA SER A 40 -0.33 -7.48 -2.65
C SER A 40 -1.05 -8.41 -1.67
N GLU A 41 -1.52 -9.55 -2.18
CA GLU A 41 -2.21 -10.57 -1.38
C GLU A 41 -3.36 -9.95 -0.56
N ALA A 42 -3.40 -10.18 0.75
CA ALA A 42 -4.48 -9.72 1.62
C ALA A 42 -4.43 -8.20 1.90
N ALA A 43 -3.29 -7.54 1.70
CA ALA A 43 -3.16 -6.09 1.90
C ALA A 43 -3.95 -5.28 0.85
N ILE A 44 -4.35 -5.92 -0.26
CA ILE A 44 -5.14 -5.30 -1.32
C ILE A 44 -6.49 -4.80 -0.80
N GLU A 45 -7.02 -5.38 0.27
CA GLU A 45 -8.27 -4.92 0.87
C GLU A 45 -8.25 -3.46 1.34
N LEU A 46 -7.07 -2.90 1.64
CA LEU A 46 -6.93 -1.49 1.98
C LEU A 46 -7.13 -0.56 0.78
N ALA A 47 -6.89 -1.05 -0.43
CA ALA A 47 -6.87 -0.24 -1.64
C ALA A 47 -8.27 0.11 -2.18
N TRP A 48 -9.31 -0.57 -1.71
CA TRP A 48 -10.69 -0.35 -2.17
C TRP A 48 -11.23 1.01 -1.70
N ALA A 49 -12.02 1.72 -2.51
CA ALA A 49 -12.64 2.97 -2.08
C ALA A 49 -13.72 2.74 -1.00
N GLU A 50 -14.39 1.59 -1.06
CA GLU A 50 -15.50 1.21 -0.19
C GLU A 50 -15.27 -0.15 0.46
N GLY A 51 -15.70 -0.29 1.72
CA GLY A 51 -15.62 -1.54 2.46
C GLY A 51 -16.00 -1.37 3.93
N ASP A 52 -16.36 -2.49 4.56
CA ASP A 52 -16.62 -2.53 6.00
C ASP A 52 -15.33 -2.16 6.77
N THR A 53 -15.43 -1.17 7.63
CA THR A 53 -14.30 -0.51 8.26
C THR A 53 -14.52 -0.43 9.76
N ASN A 54 -13.91 -1.40 10.46
CA ASN A 54 -13.66 -1.24 11.89
C ASN A 54 -12.68 -0.06 12.12
N GLU A 55 -12.54 0.35 13.37
CA GLU A 55 -11.68 1.49 13.76
C GLU A 55 -10.23 1.32 13.26
N ARG A 56 -9.70 0.10 13.34
CA ARG A 56 -8.34 -0.21 12.90
C ARG A 56 -8.15 0.00 11.40
N ARG A 57 -9.06 -0.52 10.57
CA ARG A 57 -9.04 -0.30 9.11
C ARG A 57 -9.22 1.16 8.76
N ARG A 58 -10.05 1.90 9.51
CA ARG A 58 -10.22 3.35 9.32
C ARG A 58 -8.89 4.08 9.48
N VAL A 59 -8.19 3.86 10.60
CA VAL A 59 -6.87 4.46 10.85
C VAL A 59 -5.85 4.10 9.77
N GLN A 60 -5.82 2.85 9.33
CA GLN A 60 -4.89 2.43 8.27
C GLN A 60 -5.22 3.09 6.92
N ARG A 61 -6.50 3.27 6.59
CA ARG A 61 -6.92 3.94 5.35
C ARG A 61 -6.67 5.44 5.38
N ASP A 62 -6.92 6.08 6.52
CA ASP A 62 -6.65 7.50 6.70
C ASP A 62 -5.14 7.76 6.53
N LEU A 63 -4.29 6.92 7.12
CA LEU A 63 -2.85 7.00 6.96
C LEU A 63 -2.39 6.68 5.52
N LEU A 64 -3.04 5.74 4.84
CA LEU A 64 -2.76 5.44 3.42
C LEU A 64 -3.07 6.63 2.51
N ALA A 65 -4.17 7.34 2.78
CA ALA A 65 -4.55 8.57 2.08
C ALA A 65 -3.55 9.71 2.36
N GLU A 66 -3.14 9.88 3.62
CA GLU A 66 -2.10 10.86 3.98
C GLU A 66 -0.77 10.58 3.26
N ILE A 67 -0.35 9.31 3.19
CA ILE A 67 0.86 8.90 2.46
C ILE A 67 0.76 9.21 0.96
N LEU A 68 -0.42 9.06 0.35
CA LEU A 68 -0.68 9.50 -1.03
C LEU A 68 -0.53 11.01 -1.19
N ASP A 69 -1.14 11.79 -0.29
CA ASP A 69 -1.09 13.25 -0.32
C ASP A 69 0.33 13.80 -0.12
N LEU A 70 1.14 13.09 0.68
CA LEU A 70 2.57 13.36 0.86
C LEU A 70 3.45 12.97 -0.35
N GLY A 71 2.85 12.38 -1.38
CA GLY A 71 3.50 12.13 -2.68
C GLY A 71 4.09 10.74 -2.86
N ALA A 72 3.72 9.76 -2.02
CA ALA A 72 4.09 8.37 -2.31
C ALA A 72 3.34 7.83 -3.53
N GLU A 73 4.01 6.96 -4.28
CA GLU A 73 3.37 6.19 -5.34
C GLU A 73 2.81 4.89 -4.77
N ILE A 74 1.49 4.70 -4.83
CA ILE A 74 0.86 3.48 -4.31
C ILE A 74 0.30 2.62 -5.43
N HIS A 75 0.76 1.37 -5.45
CA HIS A 75 0.42 0.36 -6.43
C HIS A 75 -0.24 -0.84 -5.76
N THR A 76 -1.13 -1.52 -6.49
CA THR A 76 -1.71 -2.79 -6.05
C THR A 76 -1.67 -3.83 -7.16
N CYS A 77 -1.53 -5.12 -6.82
CA CYS A 77 -1.53 -6.20 -7.81
C CYS A 77 -2.92 -6.35 -8.47
N GLY A 78 -3.02 -5.96 -9.74
CA GLY A 78 -4.26 -5.92 -10.52
C GLY A 78 -4.92 -7.28 -10.75
N LEU A 79 -4.14 -8.37 -10.81
CA LEU A 79 -4.69 -9.72 -11.00
C LEU A 79 -5.56 -10.15 -9.81
N SER A 80 -5.19 -9.75 -8.61
CA SER A 80 -5.98 -10.01 -7.41
C SER A 80 -7.23 -9.12 -7.32
N LEU A 81 -7.27 -8.01 -8.08
CA LEU A 81 -8.48 -7.18 -8.17
C LEU A 81 -9.55 -7.83 -9.06
N THR A 82 -9.14 -8.54 -10.12
CA THR A 82 -10.04 -9.19 -11.08
C THR A 82 -10.82 -10.38 -10.52
N GLU A 83 -10.37 -10.94 -9.40
CA GLU A 83 -11.08 -12.03 -8.69
C GLU A 83 -12.19 -11.49 -7.77
N SER A 84 -12.21 -10.20 -7.47
CA SER A 84 -13.27 -9.56 -6.68
C SER A 84 -14.51 -9.28 -7.55
N LYS A 85 -15.62 -9.94 -7.25
CA LYS A 85 -16.94 -9.64 -7.83
C LYS A 85 -17.91 -9.19 -6.73
N PRO A 86 -18.57 -8.02 -6.86
CA PRO A 86 -18.42 -7.04 -7.93
C PRO A 86 -17.06 -6.32 -7.90
N VAL A 87 -16.59 -5.86 -9.06
CA VAL A 87 -15.35 -5.07 -9.17
C VAL A 87 -15.52 -3.80 -8.35
N ARG A 88 -14.70 -3.64 -7.31
CA ARG A 88 -14.75 -2.46 -6.44
C ARG A 88 -13.82 -1.37 -6.98
N PRO A 89 -14.21 -0.08 -6.93
CA PRO A 89 -13.30 0.99 -7.28
C PRO A 89 -12.14 1.04 -6.29
N LEU A 90 -10.95 1.42 -6.76
CA LEU A 90 -9.81 1.74 -5.90
C LEU A 90 -9.97 3.13 -5.30
N MET A 91 -9.34 3.35 -4.14
CA MET A 91 -9.16 4.68 -3.58
C MET A 91 -8.46 5.59 -4.62
N PRO A 92 -8.91 6.85 -4.80
CA PRO A 92 -8.26 7.78 -5.71
C PRO A 92 -6.74 7.87 -5.44
N GLY A 93 -5.94 7.88 -6.50
CA GLY A 93 -4.47 7.91 -6.41
C GLY A 93 -3.79 6.53 -6.39
N ILE A 94 -4.49 5.46 -6.00
CA ILE A 94 -3.93 4.10 -6.04
C ILE A 94 -4.02 3.50 -7.45
N ARG A 95 -2.92 2.91 -7.93
CA ARG A 95 -2.81 2.35 -9.28
C ARG A 95 -2.83 0.81 -9.29
N ALA A 96 -3.79 0.22 -10.00
CA ALA A 96 -3.72 -1.19 -10.36
C ALA A 96 -2.50 -1.45 -11.26
N SER A 97 -1.68 -2.44 -10.90
CA SER A 97 -0.35 -2.68 -11.46
C SER A 97 -0.02 -4.17 -11.53
N THR A 98 1.16 -4.54 -12.04
CA THR A 98 1.58 -5.94 -12.15
C THR A 98 2.84 -6.22 -11.35
N MET A 99 3.22 -7.50 -11.23
CA MET A 99 4.53 -7.87 -10.67
C MET A 99 5.71 -7.30 -11.46
N LYS A 100 5.55 -7.03 -12.76
CA LYS A 100 6.58 -6.32 -13.54
C LYS A 100 6.80 -4.90 -13.03
N THR A 101 5.72 -4.23 -12.61
CA THR A 101 5.80 -2.92 -11.95
C THR A 101 6.55 -3.02 -10.63
N LEU A 102 6.25 -4.03 -9.79
CA LEU A 102 6.96 -4.24 -8.53
C LEU A 102 8.47 -4.45 -8.77
N VAL A 103 8.85 -5.32 -9.71
CA VAL A 103 10.27 -5.53 -10.06
C VAL A 103 10.95 -4.23 -10.47
N ARG A 104 10.28 -3.39 -11.26
CA ARG A 104 10.81 -2.09 -11.67
C ARG A 104 11.00 -1.15 -10.46
N LEU A 105 10.00 -1.04 -9.59
CA LEU A 105 10.10 -0.24 -8.37
C LEU A 105 11.26 -0.70 -7.47
N MET A 106 11.46 -2.01 -7.35
CA MET A 106 12.58 -2.58 -6.60
C MET A 106 13.95 -2.30 -7.24
N GLN A 107 14.03 -2.21 -8.57
CA GLN A 107 15.27 -1.87 -9.29
C GLN A 107 15.63 -0.38 -9.15
N GLU A 108 14.63 0.49 -9.03
CA GLU A 108 14.82 1.94 -8.89
C GLU A 108 15.07 2.36 -7.43
N ALA A 109 14.69 1.52 -6.46
CA ALA A 109 14.83 1.81 -5.03
C ALA A 109 16.24 1.52 -4.50
N ASP A 110 16.70 2.40 -3.61
CA ASP A 110 17.90 2.19 -2.80
C ASP A 110 17.69 1.14 -1.70
N GLN A 111 16.43 0.93 -1.29
CA GLN A 111 16.06 -0.05 -0.27
C GLN A 111 14.70 -0.68 -0.56
N VAL A 112 14.61 -1.99 -0.35
CA VAL A 112 13.35 -2.74 -0.43
C VAL A 112 13.02 -3.31 0.94
N ILE A 113 11.80 -3.07 1.41
CA ILE A 113 11.31 -3.49 2.72
C ILE A 113 10.04 -4.33 2.51
N THR A 114 9.95 -5.46 3.18
CA THR A 114 8.82 -6.40 3.03
C THR A 114 8.13 -6.64 4.38
N LEU A 115 6.82 -6.41 4.44
CA LEU A 115 5.98 -6.45 5.65
C LEU A 115 4.63 -7.17 5.41
#